data_AF-Q7Z5M8-F1
#
_entry.id   AF-Q7Z5M8-F1
#
_cell.length_a   1.000
_cell.length_b   1.000
_cell.length_c   1.000
_cell.angle_alpha   90.00
_cell.angle_beta   90.00
_cell.angle_gamma   90.00
#
_symmetry.space_group_name_H-M   'P 1'
#
loop_
_entity.id
_entity.type
_entity.pdbx_description
1 polymer ?
#
loop_
_entity_poly.entity_id
_entity_poly.type
_entity_poly.pdbx_seq_one_letter_code
_entity_poly.pdbx_strand_id
1 'polypeptide(L)'
;MDAQDCQAAASPEPPGPPARSCVAAWWDMVDRNLRYFPHSCSMLGRKIAALYDSFTSKSLKEHVFLPLIDMLIYFNFFKAPFLVDLKKPELKIPHTVNFYLRVEPGVMLGIWHTVPSCRGEDAKGKDCCWYEAALRDGNPIIVYLHGSAEHRAASHRLKLVKVLSDGGFHVLSVDYRGFGDSTGKPTEEGLTTDAICVYEWTKARSGITPVCLWGHSLGTGVATNAAKVLEEKGCPVDAIVLEAPFTNMWVASINYPLLKIYRNIPGFLRTLMDALRKDKIIFPNDENVKFLSSPLLILHGEDDRTVPLEYGKKLYEIARNAYRNKERVKMVIFPPGFQHNLLCKSPTLLITVRDFLSKQWS
;
A
#
# COMPACT_ATOMS: atom_id res chain seq x y z
N MET A 1 47.16 -59.28 38.56
CA MET A 1 46.86 -58.21 37.60
C MET A 1 46.57 -58.88 36.27
N ASP A 2 45.58 -58.34 35.58
CA ASP A 2 45.30 -58.45 34.14
C ASP A 2 44.63 -59.73 33.61
N ALA A 3 43.31 -59.62 33.46
CA ALA A 3 42.62 -59.91 32.20
C ALA A 3 41.37 -59.02 32.14
N GLN A 4 41.53 -57.78 31.65
CA GLN A 4 40.40 -56.90 31.33
C GLN A 4 39.78 -57.36 30.01
N ASP A 5 38.50 -57.70 30.08
CA ASP A 5 37.66 -58.06 28.93
C ASP A 5 37.51 -56.87 27.98
N CYS A 6 38.13 -56.98 26.81
CA CYS A 6 37.86 -56.11 25.67
C CYS A 6 36.50 -56.50 25.04
N GLN A 7 35.40 -55.93 25.54
CA GLN A 7 34.12 -55.98 24.84
C GLN A 7 34.18 -55.10 23.57
N ALA A 8 34.01 -55.75 22.43
CA ALA A 8 33.97 -55.12 21.12
C ALA A 8 32.83 -54.09 21.04
N ALA A 9 33.18 -52.88 20.59
CA ALA A 9 32.24 -51.79 20.37
C ALA A 9 31.14 -52.21 19.37
N ALA A 10 29.89 -52.14 19.82
CA ALA A 10 28.72 -52.38 18.99
C ALA A 10 28.69 -51.42 17.79
N SER A 11 28.50 -51.97 16.60
CA SER A 11 28.37 -51.20 15.36
C SER A 11 27.14 -50.29 15.41
N PRO A 12 27.21 -49.04 14.92
CA PRO A 12 26.12 -48.08 15.05
C PRO A 12 24.88 -48.54 14.28
N GLU A 13 23.72 -48.51 14.95
CA GLU A 13 22.42 -48.79 14.33
C GLU A 13 22.15 -47.84 13.14
N PRO A 14 21.54 -48.34 12.05
CA PRO A 14 21.22 -47.52 10.89
C PRO A 14 20.19 -46.45 11.26
N PRO A 15 20.26 -45.25 10.66
CA PRO A 15 19.38 -44.15 10.99
C PRO A 15 17.92 -44.55 10.74
N GLY A 16 17.10 -44.44 11.79
CA GLY A 16 15.65 -44.63 11.69
C GLY A 16 15.02 -43.70 10.65
N PRO A 17 13.81 -44.03 10.15
CA PRO A 17 13.14 -43.25 9.11
C PRO A 17 12.97 -41.79 9.57
N PRO A 18 13.05 -40.82 8.65
CA PRO A 18 13.04 -39.41 9.02
C PRO A 18 11.78 -39.08 9.82
N ALA A 19 11.97 -38.35 10.93
CA ALA A 19 10.88 -37.88 11.77
C ALA A 19 9.85 -37.15 10.90
N ARG A 20 8.64 -37.70 10.80
CA ARG A 20 7.52 -37.05 10.09
C ARG A 20 7.23 -35.71 10.76
N SER A 21 6.96 -34.67 9.98
CA SER A 21 6.65 -33.36 10.55
C SER A 21 5.35 -33.43 11.38
N CYS A 22 5.27 -32.68 12.49
CA CYS A 22 4.07 -32.62 13.34
C CYS A 22 2.80 -32.26 12.54
N VAL A 23 2.97 -31.51 11.44
CA VAL A 23 1.90 -31.11 10.53
C VAL A 23 1.31 -32.30 9.76
N ALA A 24 2.15 -33.22 9.27
CA ALA A 24 1.68 -34.42 8.58
C ALA A 24 0.93 -35.36 9.55
N ALA A 25 1.43 -35.52 10.78
CA ALA A 25 0.78 -36.35 11.80
C ALA A 25 -0.60 -35.79 12.22
N TRP A 26 -0.73 -34.47 12.34
CA TRP A 26 -2.00 -33.81 12.64
C TRP A 26 -3.02 -34.02 11.51
N TRP A 27 -2.60 -33.95 10.25
CA TRP A 27 -3.50 -34.18 9.11
C TRP A 27 -3.89 -35.64 8.92
N ASP A 28 -2.99 -36.60 9.16
CA ASP A 28 -3.35 -38.03 9.23
C ASP A 28 -4.44 -38.27 10.28
N MET A 29 -4.38 -37.57 11.43
CA MET A 29 -5.42 -37.62 12.45
C MET A 29 -6.74 -37.04 11.94
N VAL A 30 -6.70 -35.89 11.27
CA VAL A 30 -7.91 -35.28 10.66
C VAL A 30 -8.52 -36.22 9.62
N ASP A 31 -7.73 -36.76 8.69
CA ASP A 31 -8.20 -37.66 7.63
C ASP A 31 -8.75 -38.98 8.17
N ARG A 32 -8.12 -39.55 9.21
CA ARG A 32 -8.70 -40.70 9.95
C ARG A 32 -10.05 -40.36 10.56
N ASN A 33 -10.19 -39.22 11.21
CA ASN A 33 -11.45 -38.81 11.84
C ASN A 33 -12.55 -38.56 10.80
N LEU A 34 -12.21 -38.10 9.61
CA LEU A 34 -13.16 -37.87 8.53
C LEU A 34 -13.68 -39.16 7.88
N ARG A 35 -12.91 -40.24 7.89
CA ARG A 35 -13.37 -41.56 7.43
C ARG A 35 -14.53 -42.11 8.27
N TYR A 36 -14.71 -41.62 9.49
CA TYR A 36 -15.85 -41.96 10.34
C TYR A 36 -17.07 -41.05 10.11
N PHE A 37 -16.98 -40.02 9.28
CA PHE A 37 -18.16 -39.24 8.90
C PHE A 37 -19.07 -40.06 7.98
N PRO A 38 -20.39 -40.15 8.26
CA PRO A 38 -21.31 -40.99 7.51
C PRO A 38 -21.36 -40.62 6.02
N HIS A 39 -21.41 -41.65 5.16
CA HIS A 39 -21.41 -41.54 3.69
C HIS A 39 -22.52 -40.63 3.11
N SER A 40 -23.53 -40.25 3.89
CA SER A 40 -24.57 -39.28 3.50
C SER A 40 -24.05 -37.86 3.27
N CYS A 41 -22.84 -37.53 3.74
CA CYS A 41 -22.21 -36.23 3.57
C CYS A 41 -21.09 -36.24 2.49
N SER A 42 -21.33 -36.89 1.35
CA SER A 42 -20.34 -37.01 0.24
C SER A 42 -19.80 -35.66 -0.26
N MET A 43 -20.57 -34.58 -0.13
CA MET A 43 -20.14 -33.22 -0.45
C MET A 43 -19.14 -32.67 0.58
N LEU A 44 -19.37 -32.92 1.87
CA LEU A 44 -18.48 -32.48 2.93
C LEU A 44 -17.15 -33.25 2.87
N GLY A 45 -17.20 -34.57 2.72
CA GLY A 45 -16.00 -35.40 2.56
C GLY A 45 -15.14 -34.96 1.36
N ARG A 46 -15.76 -34.69 0.20
CA ARG A 46 -15.05 -34.16 -0.98
C ARG A 46 -14.44 -32.77 -0.74
N LYS A 47 -15.17 -31.86 -0.08
CA LYS A 47 -14.64 -30.54 0.28
C LYS A 47 -13.43 -30.65 1.19
N ILE A 48 -13.46 -31.57 2.16
CA ILE A 48 -12.37 -31.71 3.11
C ILE A 48 -11.17 -32.44 2.50
N ALA A 49 -11.38 -33.46 1.66
CA ALA A 49 -10.30 -34.07 0.87
C ALA A 49 -9.62 -33.03 -0.04
N ALA A 50 -10.41 -32.17 -0.71
CA ALA A 50 -9.85 -31.08 -1.51
C ALA A 50 -9.06 -30.06 -0.68
N LEU A 51 -9.49 -29.76 0.56
CA LEU A 51 -8.73 -28.91 1.49
C LEU A 51 -7.45 -29.60 1.97
N TYR A 52 -7.50 -30.90 2.28
CA TYR A 52 -6.35 -31.72 2.65
C TYR A 52 -5.33 -31.78 1.50
N ASP A 53 -5.75 -32.08 0.27
CA ASP A 53 -4.87 -32.12 -0.90
C ASP A 53 -4.30 -30.73 -1.20
N SER A 54 -5.11 -29.68 -1.10
CA SER A 54 -4.63 -28.30 -1.27
C SER A 54 -3.61 -27.88 -0.20
N PHE A 55 -3.73 -28.41 1.02
CA PHE A 55 -2.78 -28.16 2.10
C PHE A 55 -1.54 -29.05 1.95
N THR A 56 -1.67 -30.36 1.78
CA THR A 56 -0.51 -31.28 1.71
C THR A 56 0.31 -31.16 0.43
N SER A 57 -0.30 -30.72 -0.68
CA SER A 57 0.42 -30.41 -1.93
C SER A 57 1.36 -29.21 -1.82
N LYS A 58 1.16 -28.34 -0.83
CA LYS A 58 1.98 -27.17 -0.58
C LYS A 58 2.99 -27.46 0.52
N SER A 59 4.23 -27.07 0.30
CA SER A 59 5.28 -27.09 1.34
C SER A 59 4.87 -26.24 2.55
N LEU A 60 5.42 -26.55 3.73
CA LEU A 60 5.27 -25.68 4.92
C LEU A 60 5.74 -24.25 4.62
N LYS A 61 6.76 -24.12 3.74
CA LYS A 61 7.23 -22.83 3.25
C LYS A 61 6.10 -22.07 2.54
N GLU A 62 5.29 -22.69 1.70
CA GLU A 62 4.18 -21.99 1.03
C GLU A 62 3.05 -21.60 1.98
N HIS A 63 2.78 -22.36 3.04
CA HIS A 63 1.75 -21.97 4.03
C HIS A 63 2.15 -20.78 4.87
N VAL A 64 3.42 -20.71 5.25
CA VAL A 64 3.93 -19.67 6.16
C VAL A 64 4.37 -18.44 5.39
N PHE A 65 5.08 -18.61 4.27
CA PHE A 65 5.70 -17.48 3.56
C PHE A 65 4.69 -16.66 2.74
N LEU A 66 3.66 -17.26 2.13
CA LEU A 66 2.72 -16.50 1.29
C LEU A 66 1.93 -15.45 2.11
N PRO A 67 1.27 -15.79 3.24
CA PRO A 67 0.61 -14.79 4.07
C PRO A 67 1.59 -13.78 4.68
N LEU A 68 2.82 -14.21 4.96
CA LEU A 68 3.87 -13.33 5.47
C LEU A 68 4.28 -12.28 4.42
N ILE A 69 4.34 -12.63 3.13
CA ILE A 69 4.69 -11.71 2.06
C ILE A 69 3.60 -10.65 1.84
N ASP A 70 2.32 -11.04 1.80
CA ASP A 70 1.17 -10.13 1.76
C ASP A 70 1.24 -9.13 2.94
N MET A 71 1.48 -9.66 4.13
CA MET A 71 1.70 -8.89 5.36
C MET A 71 2.92 -7.95 5.28
N LEU A 72 3.98 -8.30 4.56
CA LEU A 72 5.18 -7.47 4.40
C LEU A 72 5.02 -6.36 3.34
N ILE A 73 4.17 -6.57 2.32
CA ILE A 73 3.88 -5.56 1.29
C ILE A 73 3.07 -4.41 1.88
N TYR A 74 1.98 -4.73 2.59
CA TYR A 74 1.12 -3.72 3.19
C TYR A 74 1.65 -3.24 4.55
N PHE A 75 2.22 -4.15 5.34
CA PHE A 75 2.68 -3.90 6.71
C PHE A 75 1.62 -3.22 7.61
N ASN A 76 0.35 -3.44 7.31
CA ASN A 76 -0.78 -2.73 7.91
C ASN A 76 -1.07 -3.15 9.37
N PHE A 77 -0.53 -4.29 9.81
CA PHE A 77 -0.55 -4.69 11.22
C PHE A 77 0.27 -3.75 12.11
N PHE A 78 1.26 -3.05 11.55
CA PHE A 78 2.05 -2.06 12.26
C PHE A 78 1.31 -0.72 12.32
N LYS A 79 0.32 -0.64 13.21
CA LYS A 79 -0.52 0.54 13.46
C LYS A 79 0.19 1.60 14.32
N ALA A 80 1.39 2.01 13.91
CA ALA A 80 2.10 3.11 14.51
C ALA A 80 1.74 4.45 13.84
N PRO A 81 1.81 5.58 14.55
CA PRO A 81 2.11 5.72 15.99
C PRO A 81 1.01 5.15 16.90
N PHE A 82 1.41 4.39 17.93
CA PHE A 82 0.48 3.78 18.88
C PHE A 82 -0.23 4.85 19.75
N LEU A 83 -1.42 4.50 20.25
CA LEU A 83 -2.21 5.33 21.18
C LEU A 83 -2.63 6.71 20.62
N VAL A 84 -2.62 6.89 19.30
CA VAL A 84 -3.20 8.07 18.66
C VAL A 84 -4.70 7.85 18.46
N ASP A 85 -5.51 8.76 19.02
CA ASP A 85 -6.95 8.80 18.73
C ASP A 85 -7.18 9.36 17.33
N LEU A 86 -7.40 8.46 16.37
CA LEU A 86 -7.64 8.82 14.98
C LEU A 86 -8.98 9.56 14.75
N LYS A 87 -9.85 9.61 15.76
CA LYS A 87 -11.10 10.38 15.70
C LYS A 87 -10.91 11.85 16.05
N LYS A 88 -9.74 12.23 16.60
CA LYS A 88 -9.42 13.59 17.06
C LYS A 88 -8.19 14.20 16.36
N PRO A 89 -8.19 14.32 15.02
CA PRO A 89 -7.07 14.90 14.28
C PRO A 89 -6.71 16.34 14.66
N GLU A 90 -7.67 17.10 15.19
CA GLU A 90 -7.50 18.49 15.63
C GLU A 90 -6.41 18.64 16.70
N LEU A 91 -6.12 17.56 17.46
CA LEU A 91 -5.00 17.51 18.41
C LEU A 91 -3.63 17.47 17.73
N LYS A 92 -3.57 17.16 16.44
CA LYS A 92 -2.33 17.11 15.62
C LYS A 92 -2.24 18.29 14.66
N ILE A 93 -3.36 18.66 14.05
CA ILE A 93 -3.54 19.78 13.11
C ILE A 93 -4.89 20.43 13.42
N PRO A 94 -4.94 21.64 14.02
CA PRO A 94 -6.19 22.23 14.55
C PRO A 94 -7.35 22.33 13.56
N HIS A 95 -7.05 22.53 12.28
CA HIS A 95 -8.02 22.71 11.20
C HIS A 95 -8.23 21.43 10.37
N THR A 96 -8.33 20.30 11.07
CA THR A 96 -8.57 18.98 10.48
C THR A 96 -9.75 18.30 11.16
N VAL A 97 -10.64 17.68 10.37
CA VAL A 97 -11.76 16.86 10.86
C VAL A 97 -11.59 15.40 10.44
N ASN A 98 -12.12 14.47 11.23
CA ASN A 98 -12.22 13.06 10.87
C ASN A 98 -13.64 12.70 10.41
N PHE A 99 -13.75 11.95 9.33
CA PHE A 99 -14.99 11.33 8.90
C PHE A 99 -14.74 9.91 8.38
N TYR A 100 -15.83 9.17 8.17
CA TYR A 100 -15.77 7.81 7.67
C TYR A 100 -16.55 7.67 6.37
N LEU A 101 -15.95 6.98 5.39
CA LEU A 101 -16.60 6.67 4.12
C LEU A 101 -16.84 5.17 4.00
N ARG A 102 -18.09 4.77 3.76
CA ARG A 102 -18.43 3.38 3.46
C ARG A 102 -18.20 3.12 1.97
N VAL A 103 -17.30 2.20 1.66
CA VAL A 103 -16.93 1.84 0.28
C VAL A 103 -17.79 0.69 -0.23
N GLU A 104 -17.94 -0.35 0.59
CA GLU A 104 -18.73 -1.55 0.30
C GLU A 104 -19.19 -2.20 1.63
N PRO A 105 -20.06 -3.23 1.62
CA PRO A 105 -20.46 -3.90 2.84
C PRO A 105 -19.25 -4.39 3.66
N GLY A 106 -19.13 -3.90 4.90
CA GLY A 106 -18.04 -4.27 5.81
C GLY A 106 -16.74 -3.48 5.65
N VAL A 107 -16.62 -2.60 4.66
CA VAL A 107 -15.44 -1.74 4.45
C VAL A 107 -15.80 -0.27 4.66
N MET A 108 -15.16 0.32 5.67
CA MET A 108 -15.29 1.71 6.06
C MET A 108 -13.89 2.31 6.20
N LEU A 109 -13.65 3.43 5.54
CA LEU A 109 -12.37 4.13 5.55
C LEU A 109 -12.41 5.28 6.54
N GLY A 110 -11.40 5.38 7.39
CA GLY A 110 -11.10 6.58 8.17
C GLY A 110 -10.35 7.59 7.33
N ILE A 111 -10.89 8.80 7.22
CA ILE A 111 -10.34 9.87 6.39
C ILE A 111 -10.23 11.14 7.23
N TRP A 112 -9.08 11.80 7.14
CA TRP A 112 -8.89 13.14 7.68
C TRP A 112 -8.99 14.18 6.58
N HIS A 113 -9.83 15.19 6.76
CA HIS A 113 -9.88 16.37 5.90
C HIS A 113 -9.21 17.54 6.60
N THR A 114 -8.05 17.94 6.10
CA THR A 114 -7.35 19.17 6.51
C THR A 114 -7.66 20.26 5.49
N VAL A 115 -8.20 21.40 5.94
CA VAL A 115 -8.43 22.54 5.05
C VAL A 115 -7.14 23.34 4.82
N PRO A 116 -7.08 24.25 3.83
CA PRO A 116 -6.01 25.24 3.73
C PRO A 116 -5.80 25.98 5.05
N SER A 117 -4.56 26.29 5.42
CA SER A 117 -4.28 26.98 6.69
C SER A 117 -4.89 28.40 6.73
N CYS A 118 -5.08 29.03 5.58
CA CYS A 118 -5.79 30.30 5.45
C CYS A 118 -7.29 30.21 5.84
N ARG A 119 -7.87 29.01 5.88
CA ARG A 119 -9.22 28.72 6.38
C ARG A 119 -9.23 28.23 7.83
N GLY A 120 -8.07 28.20 8.49
CA GLY A 120 -7.92 27.62 9.84
C GLY A 120 -8.75 28.32 10.91
N GLU A 121 -8.90 29.65 10.82
CA GLU A 121 -9.77 30.41 11.73
C GLU A 121 -11.26 30.09 11.50
N ASP A 122 -11.69 30.04 10.23
CA ASP A 122 -13.09 29.71 9.88
C ASP A 122 -13.47 28.29 10.33
N ALA A 123 -12.52 27.36 10.33
CA ALA A 123 -12.71 25.96 10.67
C ALA A 123 -12.92 25.71 12.17
N LYS A 124 -12.57 26.66 13.05
CA LYS A 124 -12.69 26.47 14.51
C LYS A 124 -14.14 26.15 14.91
N GLY A 125 -14.32 25.03 15.59
CA GLY A 125 -15.62 24.59 16.11
C GLY A 125 -16.63 24.21 15.03
N LYS A 126 -16.21 24.03 13.77
CA LYS A 126 -17.07 23.60 12.67
C LYS A 126 -17.22 22.08 12.64
N ASP A 127 -18.34 21.63 12.10
CA ASP A 127 -18.67 20.21 11.93
C ASP A 127 -18.32 19.69 10.54
N CYS A 128 -18.49 18.39 10.31
CA CYS A 128 -18.19 17.75 9.02
C CYS A 128 -18.94 18.41 7.83
N CYS A 129 -20.16 18.91 8.04
CA CYS A 129 -20.95 19.55 6.98
C CYS A 129 -20.26 20.82 6.45
N TRP A 130 -19.69 21.63 7.33
CA TRP A 130 -18.92 22.80 6.92
C TRP A 130 -17.65 22.42 6.16
N TYR A 131 -16.92 21.39 6.62
CA TYR A 131 -15.72 20.89 5.95
C TYR A 131 -16.04 20.33 4.55
N GLU A 132 -17.13 19.57 4.40
CA GLU A 132 -17.61 19.11 3.09
C GLU A 132 -17.95 20.29 2.15
N ALA A 133 -18.62 21.31 2.67
CA ALA A 133 -18.92 22.52 1.92
C ALA A 133 -17.67 23.33 1.56
N ALA A 134 -16.60 23.25 2.33
CA ALA A 134 -15.35 23.99 2.04
C ALA A 134 -14.63 23.46 0.79
N LEU A 135 -14.85 22.22 0.36
CA LEU A 135 -14.21 21.62 -0.83
C LEU A 135 -14.48 22.38 -2.15
N ARG A 136 -15.53 23.21 -2.21
CA ARG A 136 -15.87 24.01 -3.40
C ARG A 136 -15.35 25.45 -3.36
N ASP A 137 -14.45 25.78 -2.44
CA ASP A 137 -13.99 27.17 -2.24
C ASP A 137 -12.94 27.66 -3.25
N GLY A 138 -12.55 26.80 -4.22
CA GLY A 138 -11.56 27.08 -5.25
C GLY A 138 -10.13 26.69 -4.88
N ASN A 139 -9.85 26.33 -3.62
CA ASN A 139 -8.54 25.81 -3.22
C ASN A 139 -8.39 24.35 -3.69
N PRO A 140 -7.31 24.00 -4.41
CA PRO A 140 -7.13 22.66 -4.96
C PRO A 140 -7.15 21.57 -3.88
N ILE A 141 -7.71 20.41 -4.23
CA ILE A 141 -7.86 19.29 -3.30
C ILE A 141 -6.85 18.20 -3.64
N ILE A 142 -6.17 17.68 -2.63
CA ILE A 142 -5.29 16.52 -2.72
C ILE A 142 -5.92 15.36 -1.96
N VAL A 143 -6.21 14.26 -2.65
CA VAL A 143 -6.46 12.96 -2.03
C VAL A 143 -5.10 12.29 -1.83
N TYR A 144 -4.66 12.21 -0.58
CA TYR A 144 -3.36 11.66 -0.20
C TYR A 144 -3.48 10.16 0.12
N LEU A 145 -2.81 9.37 -0.71
CA LEU A 145 -2.73 7.92 -0.69
C LEU A 145 -1.33 7.54 -0.17
N HIS A 146 -1.24 7.15 1.10
CA HIS A 146 0.04 6.92 1.79
C HIS A 146 0.73 5.59 1.39
N GLY A 147 2.00 5.44 1.79
CA GLY A 147 2.78 4.21 1.56
C GLY A 147 2.42 3.03 2.46
N SER A 148 3.18 1.94 2.40
CA SER A 148 3.03 0.81 3.34
C SER A 148 3.24 1.25 4.79
N ALA A 149 2.81 0.39 5.72
CA ALA A 149 2.93 0.60 7.17
C ALA A 149 2.16 1.81 7.71
N GLU A 150 2.18 1.91 9.05
CA GLU A 150 1.70 3.06 9.81
C GLU A 150 0.27 3.47 9.43
N HIS A 151 -0.18 4.64 9.84
CA HIS A 151 -1.47 5.19 9.44
C HIS A 151 -1.34 6.71 9.20
N ARG A 152 -2.43 7.38 8.85
CA ARG A 152 -2.46 8.81 8.48
C ARG A 152 -1.84 9.79 9.49
N ALA A 153 -1.63 9.35 10.74
CA ALA A 153 -1.00 10.15 11.80
C ALA A 153 0.53 9.97 11.90
N ALA A 154 1.17 9.19 11.02
CA ALA A 154 2.63 9.07 10.98
C ALA A 154 3.29 10.46 10.85
N SER A 155 4.42 10.65 11.51
CA SER A 155 5.04 11.97 11.66
C SER A 155 5.40 12.64 10.34
N HIS A 156 5.93 11.88 9.38
CA HIS A 156 6.27 12.36 8.04
C HIS A 156 5.02 12.72 7.21
N ARG A 157 3.93 11.96 7.37
CA ARG A 157 2.62 12.21 6.73
C ARG A 157 1.99 13.49 7.29
N LEU A 158 1.98 13.65 8.62
CA LEU A 158 1.54 14.88 9.27
C LEU A 158 2.34 16.10 8.80
N LYS A 159 3.65 15.96 8.63
CA LYS A 159 4.51 17.03 8.11
C LYS A 159 4.13 17.41 6.68
N LEU A 160 3.91 16.43 5.81
CA LEU A 160 3.45 16.66 4.43
C LEU A 160 2.09 17.35 4.40
N VAL A 161 1.11 16.86 5.17
CA VAL A 161 -0.24 17.45 5.25
C VAL A 161 -0.17 18.92 5.69
N LYS A 162 0.67 19.25 6.68
CA LYS A 162 0.89 20.65 7.11
C LYS A 162 1.45 21.50 5.98
N VAL A 163 2.50 21.04 5.29
CA VAL A 163 3.11 21.77 4.16
C VAL A 163 2.12 22.03 3.03
N LEU A 164 1.30 21.03 2.68
CA LEU A 164 0.27 21.17 1.65
C LEU A 164 -0.86 22.12 2.10
N SER A 165 -1.32 21.99 3.34
CA SER A 165 -2.32 22.90 3.92
C SER A 165 -1.83 24.35 3.97
N ASP A 166 -0.58 24.58 4.38
CA ASP A 166 0.09 25.89 4.35
C ASP A 166 0.23 26.44 2.93
N GLY A 167 0.27 25.55 1.95
CA GLY A 167 0.30 25.87 0.54
C GLY A 167 -1.04 26.16 -0.11
N GLY A 168 -2.14 26.20 0.65
CA GLY A 168 -3.47 26.49 0.10
C GLY A 168 -4.18 25.26 -0.46
N PHE A 169 -3.83 24.05 -0.04
CA PHE A 169 -4.52 22.83 -0.48
C PHE A 169 -5.46 22.29 0.59
N HIS A 170 -6.63 21.78 0.16
CA HIS A 170 -7.34 20.78 0.96
C HIS A 170 -6.59 19.45 0.87
N VAL A 171 -6.48 18.72 1.98
CA VAL A 171 -5.82 17.41 1.99
C VAL A 171 -6.73 16.39 2.65
N LEU A 172 -7.16 15.40 1.87
CA LEU A 172 -7.88 14.22 2.32
C LEU A 172 -6.87 13.09 2.54
N SER A 173 -6.49 12.86 3.79
CA SER A 173 -5.55 11.78 4.17
C SER A 173 -6.33 10.51 4.43
N VAL A 174 -6.17 9.53 3.55
CA VAL A 174 -6.94 8.28 3.54
C VAL A 174 -6.14 7.16 4.17
N ASP A 175 -6.67 6.50 5.21
CA ASP A 175 -6.19 5.15 5.56
C ASP A 175 -7.01 4.13 4.77
N TYR A 176 -6.33 3.32 3.94
CA TYR A 176 -6.99 2.27 3.17
C TYR A 176 -7.66 1.22 4.06
N ARG A 177 -8.49 0.36 3.47
CA ARG A 177 -9.03 -0.82 4.16
C ARG A 177 -7.91 -1.59 4.89
N GLY A 178 -8.13 -1.86 6.18
CA GLY A 178 -7.19 -2.55 7.04
C GLY A 178 -6.03 -1.70 7.60
N PHE A 179 -5.92 -0.42 7.27
CA PHE A 179 -4.97 0.54 7.88
C PHE A 179 -5.66 1.40 8.94
N GLY A 180 -4.88 1.88 9.93
CA GLY A 180 -5.41 2.74 11.00
C GLY A 180 -6.65 2.15 11.68
N ASP A 181 -7.73 2.92 11.68
CA ASP A 181 -9.07 2.55 12.14
C ASP A 181 -10.06 2.19 11.01
N SER A 182 -9.58 2.08 9.76
CA SER A 182 -10.36 1.57 8.62
C SER A 182 -10.58 0.05 8.74
N THR A 183 -11.73 -0.44 8.26
CA THR A 183 -12.09 -1.87 8.30
C THR A 183 -11.76 -2.59 7.00
N GLY A 184 -11.80 -3.93 7.01
CA GLY A 184 -11.52 -4.77 5.84
C GLY A 184 -10.08 -5.30 5.78
N LYS A 185 -9.77 -6.05 4.72
CA LYS A 185 -8.42 -6.60 4.44
C LYS A 185 -7.81 -5.88 3.23
N PRO A 186 -6.54 -5.41 3.31
CA PRO A 186 -5.89 -4.81 2.15
C PRO A 186 -5.66 -5.84 1.04
N THR A 187 -5.96 -5.42 -0.19
CA THR A 187 -5.63 -6.10 -1.45
C THR A 187 -5.42 -5.00 -2.49
N GLU A 188 -4.73 -5.27 -3.60
CA GLU A 188 -4.51 -4.26 -4.64
C GLU A 188 -5.84 -3.74 -5.23
N GLU A 189 -6.76 -4.65 -5.54
CA GLU A 189 -8.10 -4.32 -6.02
C GLU A 189 -8.88 -3.50 -4.98
N GLY A 190 -8.78 -3.88 -3.70
CA GLY A 190 -9.45 -3.19 -2.61
C GLY A 190 -8.94 -1.77 -2.39
N LEU A 191 -7.61 -1.58 -2.36
CA LEU A 191 -7.00 -0.25 -2.24
C LEU A 191 -7.35 0.63 -3.46
N THR A 192 -7.40 0.03 -4.66
CA THR A 192 -7.83 0.73 -5.87
C THR A 192 -9.28 1.19 -5.76
N THR A 193 -10.16 0.32 -5.28
CA THR A 193 -11.59 0.63 -5.05
C THR A 193 -11.75 1.72 -3.99
N ASP A 194 -10.97 1.68 -2.91
CA ASP A 194 -10.95 2.70 -1.86
C ASP A 194 -10.59 4.08 -2.45
N ALA A 195 -9.51 4.15 -3.23
CA ALA A 195 -9.06 5.39 -3.84
C ALA A 195 -10.07 5.97 -4.85
N ILE A 196 -10.69 5.12 -5.69
CA ILE A 196 -11.75 5.54 -6.61
C ILE A 196 -12.95 6.09 -5.83
N CYS A 197 -13.39 5.39 -4.78
CA CYS A 197 -14.53 5.82 -3.97
C CYS A 197 -14.28 7.18 -3.31
N VAL A 198 -13.08 7.40 -2.74
CA VAL A 198 -12.72 8.70 -2.15
C VAL A 198 -12.64 9.79 -3.22
N TYR A 199 -12.05 9.50 -4.39
CA TYR A 199 -11.98 10.46 -5.49
C TYR A 199 -13.37 10.87 -5.97
N GLU A 200 -14.25 9.91 -6.27
CA GLU A 200 -15.62 10.17 -6.72
C GLU A 200 -16.43 10.92 -5.64
N TRP A 201 -16.30 10.55 -4.36
CA TRP A 201 -16.92 11.27 -3.24
C TRP A 201 -16.46 12.73 -3.16
N THR A 202 -15.17 12.97 -3.41
CA THR A 202 -14.55 14.31 -3.37
C THR A 202 -15.01 15.13 -4.57
N LYS A 203 -14.97 14.56 -5.79
CA LYS A 203 -15.36 15.24 -7.03
C LYS A 203 -16.84 15.65 -7.01
N ALA A 204 -17.70 14.83 -6.41
CA ALA A 204 -19.12 15.18 -6.20
C ALA A 204 -19.33 16.41 -5.30
N ARG A 205 -18.32 16.84 -4.53
CA ARG A 205 -18.38 17.96 -3.58
C ARG A 205 -17.48 19.14 -3.97
N SER A 206 -16.56 18.94 -4.90
CA SER A 206 -15.54 19.93 -5.27
C SER A 206 -16.06 21.03 -6.21
N GLY A 207 -17.21 20.82 -6.87
CA GLY A 207 -17.68 21.75 -7.89
C GLY A 207 -16.67 21.83 -9.05
N ILE A 208 -16.16 23.03 -9.34
CA ILE A 208 -15.11 23.23 -10.35
C ILE A 208 -13.69 23.13 -9.79
N THR A 209 -13.54 22.99 -8.47
CA THR A 209 -12.22 22.84 -7.83
C THR A 209 -11.54 21.56 -8.32
N PRO A 210 -10.25 21.63 -8.74
CA PRO A 210 -9.52 20.45 -9.19
C PRO A 210 -9.17 19.51 -8.03
N VAL A 211 -9.22 18.21 -8.30
CA VAL A 211 -8.94 17.11 -7.38
C VAL A 211 -7.76 16.30 -7.90
N CYS A 212 -6.67 16.33 -7.15
CA CYS A 212 -5.45 15.59 -7.44
C CYS A 212 -5.37 14.29 -6.64
N LEU A 213 -4.82 13.23 -7.23
CA LEU A 213 -4.34 12.08 -6.48
C LEU A 213 -2.85 12.26 -6.17
N TRP A 214 -2.48 12.16 -4.89
CA TRP A 214 -1.09 12.11 -4.44
C TRP A 214 -0.79 10.75 -3.87
N GLY A 215 0.00 9.94 -4.57
CA GLY A 215 0.47 8.65 -4.08
C GLY A 215 1.89 8.74 -3.51
N HIS A 216 2.13 8.16 -2.33
CA HIS A 216 3.48 7.97 -1.78
C HIS A 216 3.82 6.48 -1.70
N SER A 217 4.98 6.08 -2.24
CA SER A 217 5.46 4.69 -2.18
C SER A 217 4.41 3.70 -2.70
N LEU A 218 3.90 2.76 -1.88
CA LEU A 218 2.75 1.90 -2.22
C LEU A 218 1.57 2.67 -2.84
N GLY A 219 1.27 3.86 -2.30
CA GLY A 219 0.20 4.73 -2.77
C GLY A 219 0.36 5.21 -4.20
N THR A 220 1.57 5.17 -4.80
CA THR A 220 1.74 5.48 -6.24
C THR A 220 1.07 4.43 -7.11
N GLY A 221 1.22 3.15 -6.76
CA GLY A 221 0.51 2.04 -7.39
C GLY A 221 -1.00 2.19 -7.29
N VAL A 222 -1.48 2.56 -6.11
CA VAL A 222 -2.91 2.81 -5.88
C VAL A 222 -3.41 3.99 -6.73
N ALA A 223 -2.66 5.09 -6.74
CA ALA A 223 -3.00 6.30 -7.50
C ALA A 223 -3.10 6.03 -9.00
N THR A 224 -2.14 5.30 -9.59
CA THR A 224 -2.18 5.01 -11.04
C THR A 224 -3.24 3.97 -11.40
N ASN A 225 -3.48 2.97 -10.54
CA ASN A 225 -4.59 2.03 -10.74
C ASN A 225 -5.93 2.76 -10.75
N ALA A 226 -6.19 3.61 -9.75
CA ALA A 226 -7.42 4.38 -9.66
C ALA A 226 -7.56 5.34 -10.85
N ALA A 227 -6.50 6.07 -11.20
CA ALA A 227 -6.50 6.99 -12.32
C ALA A 227 -6.77 6.29 -13.66
N LYS A 228 -6.21 5.10 -13.88
CA LYS A 228 -6.48 4.30 -15.10
C LYS A 228 -7.95 3.92 -15.20
N VAL A 229 -8.53 3.38 -14.13
CA VAL A 229 -9.96 3.00 -14.13
C VAL A 229 -10.86 4.21 -14.34
N LEU A 230 -10.54 5.33 -13.72
CA LEU A 230 -11.28 6.59 -13.89
C LEU A 230 -11.18 7.13 -15.32
N GLU A 231 -10.00 7.02 -15.94
CA GLU A 231 -9.78 7.39 -17.34
C GLU A 231 -10.56 6.50 -18.32
N GLU A 232 -10.60 5.19 -18.09
CA GLU A 232 -11.42 4.24 -18.87
C GLU A 232 -12.93 4.53 -18.75
N LYS A 233 -13.38 5.09 -17.62
CA LYS A 233 -14.75 5.61 -17.42
C LYS A 233 -14.99 6.97 -18.08
N GLY A 234 -13.98 7.57 -18.73
CA GLY A 234 -14.07 8.90 -19.33
C GLY A 234 -14.01 10.05 -18.32
N CYS A 235 -13.53 9.80 -17.10
CA CYS A 235 -13.44 10.77 -16.00
C CYS A 235 -11.99 10.89 -15.51
N PRO A 236 -11.03 11.37 -16.33
CA PRO A 236 -9.63 11.46 -15.94
C PRO A 236 -9.44 12.34 -14.69
N VAL A 237 -8.40 12.04 -13.92
CA VAL A 237 -8.03 12.79 -12.71
C VAL A 237 -7.47 14.16 -13.10
N ASP A 238 -7.77 15.22 -12.33
CA ASP A 238 -7.32 16.57 -12.69
C ASP A 238 -5.79 16.74 -12.67
N ALA A 239 -5.09 15.99 -11.79
CA ALA A 239 -3.64 15.77 -11.82
C ALA A 239 -3.21 14.61 -10.90
N ILE A 240 -2.03 14.06 -11.14
CA ILE A 240 -1.45 12.96 -10.38
C ILE A 240 -0.05 13.36 -9.92
N VAL A 241 0.22 13.21 -8.62
CA VAL A 241 1.54 13.36 -8.03
C VAL A 241 1.99 12.01 -7.48
N LEU A 242 3.13 11.52 -7.96
CA LEU A 242 3.73 10.26 -7.49
C LEU A 242 5.02 10.57 -6.73
N GLU A 243 5.03 10.34 -5.43
CA GLU A 243 6.17 10.51 -4.55
C GLU A 243 6.85 9.15 -4.27
N ALA A 244 8.14 9.08 -4.58
CA ALA A 244 8.95 7.86 -4.48
C ALA A 244 8.33 6.63 -5.19
N PRO A 245 7.92 6.73 -6.47
CA PRO A 245 7.28 5.62 -7.16
C PRO A 245 8.25 4.49 -7.54
N PHE A 246 7.69 3.31 -7.71
CA PHE A 246 8.31 2.16 -8.36
C PHE A 246 7.63 1.86 -9.70
N THR A 247 8.25 1.09 -10.59
CA THR A 247 7.63 0.69 -11.87
C THR A 247 6.52 -0.35 -11.66
N ASN A 248 6.77 -1.36 -10.84
CA ASN A 248 5.80 -2.37 -10.43
C ASN A 248 6.20 -2.98 -9.08
N MET A 249 5.27 -3.65 -8.40
CA MET A 249 5.47 -4.17 -7.04
C MET A 249 6.56 -5.23 -6.95
N TRP A 250 6.81 -5.99 -8.02
CA TRP A 250 7.92 -6.94 -8.05
C TRP A 250 9.25 -6.24 -7.77
N VAL A 251 9.51 -5.15 -8.50
CA VAL A 251 10.72 -4.33 -8.35
C VAL A 251 10.81 -3.68 -6.97
N ALA A 252 9.70 -3.18 -6.44
CA ALA A 252 9.67 -2.62 -5.08
C ALA A 252 10.01 -3.70 -4.03
N SER A 253 9.45 -4.89 -4.17
CA SER A 253 9.59 -6.00 -3.20
C SER A 253 11.01 -6.55 -3.16
N ILE A 254 11.65 -6.81 -4.31
CA ILE A 254 13.02 -7.35 -4.33
C ILE A 254 14.07 -6.36 -3.80
N ASN A 255 13.75 -5.06 -3.80
CA ASN A 255 14.63 -4.00 -3.33
C ASN A 255 14.34 -3.53 -1.90
N TYR A 256 13.23 -3.97 -1.32
CA TYR A 256 12.83 -3.54 0.01
C TYR A 256 13.87 -3.97 1.07
N PRO A 257 14.37 -3.06 1.93
CA PRO A 257 15.45 -3.37 2.88
C PRO A 257 15.21 -4.60 3.75
N LEU A 258 13.97 -4.82 4.23
CA LEU A 258 13.64 -6.00 5.03
C LEU A 258 13.60 -7.30 4.22
N LEU A 259 13.34 -7.25 2.91
CA LEU A 259 13.33 -8.42 2.03
C LEU A 259 14.72 -8.74 1.48
N LYS A 260 15.60 -7.74 1.37
CA LYS A 260 17.00 -7.91 0.91
C LYS A 260 17.79 -8.91 1.76
N ILE A 261 17.54 -8.99 3.07
CA ILE A 261 18.22 -9.95 3.97
C ILE A 261 17.88 -11.41 3.63
N TYR A 262 16.68 -11.67 3.09
CA TYR A 262 16.20 -13.01 2.74
C TYR A 262 16.56 -13.42 1.31
N ARG A 263 17.12 -12.51 0.50
CA ARG A 263 17.44 -12.74 -0.93
C ARG A 263 18.37 -13.92 -1.15
N ASN A 264 19.29 -14.19 -0.23
CA ASN A 264 20.26 -15.28 -0.33
C ASN A 264 19.68 -16.66 0.04
N ILE A 265 18.43 -16.73 0.52
CA ILE A 265 17.78 -18.00 0.83
C ILE A 265 17.35 -18.70 -0.48
N PRO A 266 17.79 -19.94 -0.75
CA PRO A 266 17.40 -20.67 -1.95
C PRO A 266 15.87 -20.76 -2.11
N GLY A 267 15.39 -20.33 -3.27
CA GLY A 267 13.96 -20.34 -3.61
C GLY A 267 13.15 -19.13 -3.13
N PHE A 268 13.72 -18.22 -2.33
CA PHE A 268 12.98 -17.04 -1.81
C PHE A 268 12.37 -16.19 -2.93
N LEU A 269 13.13 -15.86 -3.98
CA LEU A 269 12.62 -15.08 -5.11
C LEU A 269 11.46 -15.77 -5.83
N ARG A 270 11.52 -17.09 -5.97
CA ARG A 270 10.42 -17.88 -6.55
C ARG A 270 9.18 -17.81 -5.66
N THR A 271 9.33 -18.03 -4.35
CA THR A 271 8.23 -17.91 -3.38
C THR A 271 7.63 -16.50 -3.37
N LEU A 272 8.46 -15.45 -3.43
CA LEU A 272 8.02 -14.06 -3.52
C LEU A 272 7.20 -13.81 -4.79
N MET A 273 7.70 -14.30 -5.93
CA MET A 273 7.03 -14.18 -7.22
C MET A 273 5.69 -14.93 -7.23
N ASP A 274 5.66 -16.12 -6.65
CA ASP A 274 4.44 -16.94 -6.55
C ASP A 274 3.42 -16.30 -5.62
N ALA A 275 3.84 -15.65 -4.52
CA ALA A 275 2.96 -14.87 -3.65
C ALA A 275 2.33 -13.68 -4.38
N LEU A 276 3.16 -12.85 -5.01
CA LEU A 276 2.69 -11.69 -5.77
C LEU A 276 1.71 -12.11 -6.88
N ARG A 277 2.00 -13.19 -7.60
CA ARG A 277 1.08 -13.71 -8.63
C ARG A 277 -0.21 -14.25 -8.04
N LYS A 278 -0.13 -15.04 -6.97
CA LYS A 278 -1.30 -15.69 -6.36
C LYS A 278 -2.28 -14.65 -5.81
N ASP A 279 -1.77 -13.64 -5.13
CA ASP A 279 -2.59 -12.57 -4.55
C ASP A 279 -2.82 -11.41 -5.54
N LYS A 280 -2.41 -11.59 -6.80
CA LYS A 280 -2.53 -10.62 -7.91
C LYS A 280 -1.97 -9.23 -7.55
N ILE A 281 -0.89 -9.20 -6.79
CA ILE A 281 -0.21 -7.97 -6.39
C ILE A 281 0.84 -7.63 -7.46
N ILE A 282 0.51 -6.63 -8.28
CA ILE A 282 1.29 -6.19 -9.42
C ILE A 282 1.63 -4.69 -9.29
N PHE A 283 0.65 -3.85 -8.92
CA PHE A 283 0.72 -2.39 -8.93
C PHE A 283 1.47 -1.84 -10.15
N PRO A 284 0.93 -2.04 -11.37
CA PRO A 284 1.65 -1.85 -12.63
C PRO A 284 1.73 -0.37 -13.02
N ASN A 285 2.44 0.46 -12.25
CA ASN A 285 2.65 1.87 -12.58
C ASN A 285 3.20 2.04 -14.00
N ASP A 286 4.15 1.20 -14.40
CA ASP A 286 4.77 1.18 -15.73
C ASP A 286 3.78 0.93 -16.87
N GLU A 287 2.78 0.08 -16.68
CA GLU A 287 1.71 -0.08 -17.67
C GLU A 287 0.68 1.03 -17.57
N ASN A 288 0.24 1.39 -16.36
CA ASN A 288 -0.82 2.37 -16.16
C ASN A 288 -0.46 3.73 -16.75
N VAL A 289 0.77 4.23 -16.50
CA VAL A 289 1.19 5.55 -17.01
C VAL A 289 1.23 5.64 -18.54
N LYS A 290 1.19 4.53 -19.27
CA LYS A 290 1.10 4.55 -20.74
C LYS A 290 -0.29 4.97 -21.25
N PHE A 291 -1.32 4.81 -20.42
CA PHE A 291 -2.71 5.07 -20.78
C PHE A 291 -3.23 6.41 -20.24
N LEU A 292 -2.51 7.03 -19.30
CA LEU A 292 -2.97 8.22 -18.62
C LEU A 292 -2.84 9.48 -19.49
N SER A 293 -3.84 10.36 -19.44
CA SER A 293 -3.82 11.71 -20.03
C SER A 293 -3.69 12.82 -18.98
N SER A 294 -3.95 12.49 -17.71
CA SER A 294 -3.88 13.38 -16.55
C SER A 294 -2.46 13.97 -16.39
N PRO A 295 -2.27 15.26 -16.05
CA PRO A 295 -0.93 15.78 -15.75
C PRO A 295 -0.25 14.97 -14.65
N LEU A 296 1.01 14.58 -14.88
CA LEU A 296 1.76 13.68 -14.02
C LEU A 296 3.05 14.32 -13.51
N LEU A 297 3.16 14.47 -12.18
CA LEU A 297 4.36 14.91 -11.49
C LEU A 297 4.98 13.74 -10.72
N ILE A 298 6.25 13.43 -11.00
CA ILE A 298 7.04 12.44 -10.26
C ILE A 298 8.04 13.17 -9.36
N LEU A 299 8.01 12.86 -8.07
CA LEU A 299 8.89 13.42 -7.04
C LEU A 299 9.73 12.28 -6.45
N HIS A 300 11.05 12.44 -6.39
CA HIS A 300 11.92 11.38 -5.88
C HIS A 300 13.14 11.94 -5.14
N GLY A 301 13.49 11.36 -3.99
CA GLY A 301 14.75 11.66 -3.30
C GLY A 301 15.93 10.93 -3.95
N GLU A 302 17.04 11.62 -4.16
CA GLU A 302 18.25 11.03 -4.75
C GLU A 302 18.85 9.92 -3.87
N ASP A 303 18.73 10.06 -2.54
CA ASP A 303 19.22 9.12 -1.54
C ASP A 303 18.13 8.15 -1.03
N ASP A 304 17.08 7.91 -1.81
CA ASP A 304 16.05 6.91 -1.48
C ASP A 304 16.61 5.48 -1.53
N ARG A 305 16.71 4.86 -0.35
CA ARG A 305 17.20 3.48 -0.17
C ARG A 305 16.07 2.45 -0.09
N THR A 306 14.82 2.89 0.00
CA THR A 306 13.64 2.02 0.03
C THR A 306 13.18 1.70 -1.38
N VAL A 307 13.01 2.74 -2.20
CA VAL A 307 12.69 2.64 -3.63
C VAL A 307 13.77 3.42 -4.40
N PRO A 308 14.81 2.72 -4.93
CA PRO A 308 15.89 3.39 -5.64
C PRO A 308 15.42 4.32 -6.75
N LEU A 309 16.03 5.51 -6.84
CA LEU A 309 15.74 6.56 -7.83
C LEU A 309 15.67 6.04 -9.28
N GLU A 310 16.46 5.02 -9.61
CA GLU A 310 16.46 4.39 -10.94
C GLU A 310 15.06 3.98 -11.40
N TYR A 311 14.21 3.49 -10.49
CA TYR A 311 12.85 3.07 -10.83
C TYR A 311 11.91 4.25 -11.06
N GLY A 312 12.10 5.35 -10.33
CA GLY A 312 11.41 6.62 -10.59
C GLY A 312 11.80 7.20 -11.95
N LYS A 313 13.09 7.19 -12.29
CA LYS A 313 13.59 7.62 -13.61
C LYS A 313 13.03 6.76 -14.74
N LYS A 314 13.07 5.44 -14.58
CA LYS A 314 12.51 4.50 -15.56
C LYS A 314 11.01 4.72 -15.76
N LEU A 315 10.25 4.94 -14.68
CA LEU A 315 8.83 5.23 -14.78
C LEU A 315 8.58 6.56 -15.50
N TYR A 316 9.36 7.60 -15.19
CA TYR A 316 9.29 8.89 -15.88
C TYR A 316 9.57 8.76 -17.37
N GLU A 317 10.57 7.99 -17.78
CA GLU A 317 10.86 7.73 -19.20
C GLU A 317 9.69 7.03 -19.90
N ILE A 318 9.11 6.00 -19.29
CA ILE A 318 7.95 5.28 -19.83
C ILE A 318 6.76 6.25 -20.01
N ALA A 319 6.43 7.02 -18.97
CA ALA A 319 5.34 7.99 -19.01
C ALA A 319 5.59 9.08 -20.05
N ARG A 320 6.78 9.71 -20.03
CA ARG A 320 7.16 10.75 -20.98
C ARG A 320 7.11 10.25 -22.41
N ASN A 321 7.50 9.01 -22.68
CA ASN A 321 7.42 8.44 -24.04
C ASN A 321 5.97 8.24 -24.49
N ALA A 322 5.09 7.78 -23.60
CA ALA A 322 3.68 7.53 -23.91
C ALA A 322 2.83 8.81 -24.09
N TYR A 323 3.07 9.86 -23.30
CA TYR A 323 2.28 11.09 -23.36
C TYR A 323 2.51 11.85 -24.66
N ARG A 324 1.43 12.32 -25.31
CA ARG A 324 1.53 13.14 -26.53
C ARG A 324 2.19 14.50 -26.25
N ASN A 325 1.69 15.22 -25.25
CA ASN A 325 2.31 16.46 -24.78
C ASN A 325 3.30 16.14 -23.65
N LYS A 326 4.59 16.36 -23.91
CA LYS A 326 5.67 16.07 -22.96
C LYS A 326 5.68 17.01 -21.75
N GLU A 327 5.08 18.20 -21.86
CA GLU A 327 4.99 19.18 -20.76
C GLU A 327 4.01 18.76 -19.67
N ARG A 328 3.13 17.79 -19.96
CA ARG A 328 2.22 17.20 -18.97
C ARG A 328 2.93 16.23 -18.01
N VAL A 329 4.16 15.81 -18.31
CA VAL A 329 4.92 14.88 -17.48
C VAL A 329 6.19 15.57 -16.99
N LYS A 330 6.34 15.69 -15.67
CA LYS A 330 7.52 16.30 -15.05
C LYS A 330 8.08 15.38 -13.98
N MET A 331 9.40 15.25 -13.92
CA MET A 331 10.10 14.64 -12.79
C MET A 331 10.93 15.70 -12.08
N VAL A 332 10.90 15.69 -10.74
CA VAL A 332 11.77 16.49 -9.88
C VAL A 332 12.49 15.57 -8.91
N ILE A 333 13.82 15.64 -8.96
CA ILE A 333 14.71 14.88 -8.09
C ILE A 333 15.20 15.83 -6.99
N PHE A 334 15.01 15.43 -5.74
CA PHE A 334 15.49 16.17 -4.58
C PHE A 334 16.89 15.68 -4.21
N PRO A 335 17.82 16.58 -3.87
CA PRO A 335 19.19 16.20 -3.52
C PRO A 335 19.22 15.34 -2.24
N PRO A 336 20.37 14.73 -1.90
CA PRO A 336 20.48 13.90 -0.70
C PRO A 336 20.08 14.64 0.58
N GLY A 337 19.48 13.93 1.54
CA GLY A 337 19.00 14.45 2.82
C GLY A 337 17.49 14.28 3.04
N PHE A 338 16.75 13.86 2.02
CA PHE A 338 15.29 13.68 2.12
C PHE A 338 14.86 12.20 2.06
N GLN A 339 15.68 11.32 1.49
CA GLN A 339 15.45 9.86 1.48
C GLN A 339 14.04 9.52 0.94
N HIS A 340 13.42 8.47 1.48
CA HIS A 340 12.12 7.96 1.02
C HIS A 340 10.91 8.77 1.54
N ASN A 341 11.01 9.35 2.74
CA ASN A 341 9.86 9.84 3.51
C ASN A 341 9.91 11.34 3.83
N LEU A 342 11.04 12.02 3.57
CA LEU A 342 11.28 13.36 4.10
C LEU A 342 11.29 14.44 3.03
N LEU A 343 10.73 14.20 1.83
CA LEU A 343 10.59 15.27 0.82
C LEU A 343 9.78 16.45 1.37
N CYS A 344 8.85 16.19 2.31
CA CYS A 344 8.12 17.19 3.07
C CYS A 344 8.98 18.14 3.92
N LYS A 345 10.28 17.85 4.10
CA LYS A 345 11.25 18.77 4.71
C LYS A 345 11.93 19.69 3.70
N SER A 346 11.78 19.45 2.41
CA SER A 346 12.37 20.31 1.38
C SER A 346 11.60 21.63 1.26
N PRO A 347 12.28 22.79 1.33
CA PRO A 347 11.64 24.08 1.09
C PRO A 347 11.13 24.24 -0.36
N THR A 348 11.64 23.45 -1.31
CA THR A 348 11.26 23.52 -2.72
C THR A 348 10.07 22.63 -3.10
N LEU A 349 9.63 21.73 -2.20
CA LEU A 349 8.55 20.78 -2.50
C LEU A 349 7.26 21.51 -2.89
N LEU A 350 6.82 22.43 -2.03
CA LEU A 350 5.56 23.12 -2.24
C LEU A 350 5.57 24.01 -3.49
N ILE A 351 6.68 24.73 -3.72
CA ILE A 351 6.88 25.55 -4.92
C ILE A 351 6.80 24.68 -6.16
N THR A 352 7.50 23.53 -6.17
CA THR A 352 7.50 22.58 -7.28
C THR A 352 6.10 22.09 -7.63
N VAL A 353 5.31 21.73 -6.62
CA VAL A 353 3.94 21.24 -6.79
C VAL A 353 3.03 22.35 -7.33
N ARG A 354 3.08 23.55 -6.73
CA ARG A 354 2.26 24.69 -7.19
C ARG A 354 2.61 25.13 -8.60
N ASP A 355 3.90 25.21 -8.94
CA ASP A 355 4.37 25.60 -10.26
C ASP A 355 3.94 24.59 -11.33
N PHE A 356 3.93 23.30 -10.98
CA PHE A 356 3.43 22.27 -11.88
C PHE A 356 1.92 22.39 -12.06
N LEU A 357 1.14 22.35 -10.98
CA LEU A 357 -0.32 22.33 -11.05
C LEU A 357 -0.91 23.62 -11.67
N SER A 358 -0.37 24.79 -11.34
CA SER A 358 -0.83 26.07 -11.91
C SER A 358 -0.69 26.13 -13.43
N LYS A 359 0.41 25.59 -13.99
CA LYS A 359 0.63 25.51 -15.44
C LYS A 359 -0.28 24.52 -16.16
N GLN A 360 -0.82 23.53 -15.44
CA GLN A 360 -1.69 22.51 -16.02
C GLN A 360 -3.17 22.90 -15.96
N TRP A 361 -3.51 23.86 -15.11
CA TRP A 361 -4.87 24.38 -14.93
C TRP A 361 -5.10 25.76 -15.56
N SER A 362 -4.03 26.44 -16.00
CA SER A 362 -4.09 27.59 -16.90
C SER A 362 -4.46 27.15 -18.31
#